data_AF-A0A1F6EW13-F1
#
_entry.id   AF-A0A1F6EW13-F1
#
_cell.length_a   1.000
_cell.length_b   1.000
_cell.length_c   1.000
_cell.angle_alpha   90.00
_cell.angle_beta   90.00
_cell.angle_gamma   90.00
#
_symmetry.space_group_name_H-M   'P 1'
#
loop_
_entity.id
_entity.type
_entity.pdbx_description
1 polymer ?
#
loop_
_entity_poly.entity_id
_entity_poly.type
_entity_poly.pdbx_seq_one_letter_code
_entity_poly.pdbx_strand_id
1 'polypeptide(L)'
;MTMLAYSLYGNGDIGGAAEAYKIQIRNEKGNTPAGVALALNELGFITDLVEDNPEILEKYIYNTPPYSDYLKKANGNYFMADIEIFKQADALYPTAWSKYEIAYKEARLLYAALNDTSNPGSVNMQDLATDIQANVLAGDKLIATEPVLASVLSNAPAMWSQLYVFRAFALDHSNRVLKTLSDAHVNEAYELALPFVDGDLGNVQNQTMAANARFFYAASLIAREGETAKARIVSLLSFFGNPSQTGKGGLSSANFIKYVSLDDPRINPLTSEIVRLAALSPEFKKFVLQAGAQL
;
A
#
# COMPACT_ATOMS: atom_id res chain seq x y z
N MET A 1 -0.65 -18.59 -13.54
CA MET A 1 -1.63 -17.52 -13.80
C MET A 1 -1.27 -16.23 -13.08
N THR A 2 -0.75 -16.30 -11.85
CA THR A 2 -0.08 -15.20 -11.10
C THR A 2 0.87 -14.34 -11.95
N MET A 3 1.85 -14.95 -12.64
CA MET A 3 2.75 -14.20 -13.56
C MET A 3 2.04 -13.61 -14.80
N LEU A 4 0.91 -14.19 -15.23
CA LEU A 4 0.17 -13.71 -16.38
C LEU A 4 -0.59 -12.43 -16.02
N ALA A 5 -1.23 -12.38 -14.85
CA ALA A 5 -1.98 -11.20 -14.43
C ALA A 5 -1.07 -10.04 -13.96
N TYR A 6 0.06 -10.32 -13.32
CA TYR A 6 1.11 -9.32 -13.08
C TYR A 6 1.69 -8.75 -14.40
N SER A 7 1.88 -9.60 -15.41
CA SER A 7 2.31 -9.19 -16.75
C SER A 7 1.21 -8.43 -17.52
N LEU A 8 -0.06 -8.85 -17.43
CA LEU A 8 -1.21 -8.15 -18.03
C LEU A 8 -1.35 -6.74 -17.43
N TYR A 9 -1.18 -6.58 -16.12
CA TYR A 9 -1.09 -5.27 -15.49
C TYR A 9 0.11 -4.46 -16.00
N GLY A 10 1.31 -5.05 -16.06
CA GLY A 10 2.50 -4.39 -16.61
C GLY A 10 2.31 -3.90 -18.06
N ASN A 11 1.36 -4.49 -18.79
CA ASN A 11 0.97 -4.12 -20.15
C ASN A 11 -0.32 -3.26 -20.22
N GLY A 12 -0.92 -2.89 -19.09
CA GLY A 12 -2.10 -2.03 -19.00
C GLY A 12 -3.46 -2.72 -19.13
N ASP A 13 -3.54 -4.06 -19.15
CA ASP A 13 -4.80 -4.83 -19.25
C ASP A 13 -5.32 -5.24 -17.86
N ILE A 14 -5.90 -4.26 -17.15
CA ILE A 14 -6.48 -4.45 -15.81
C ILE A 14 -7.69 -5.41 -15.84
N GLY A 15 -8.52 -5.31 -16.87
CA GLY A 15 -9.73 -6.14 -16.99
C GLY A 15 -9.40 -7.62 -17.22
N GLY A 16 -8.41 -7.91 -18.08
CA GLY A 16 -7.90 -9.26 -18.30
C GLY A 16 -7.27 -9.86 -17.06
N ALA A 17 -6.51 -9.05 -16.30
CA ALA A 17 -5.90 -9.47 -15.04
C ALA A 17 -6.97 -9.85 -13.98
N ALA A 18 -7.97 -8.98 -13.77
CA ALA A 18 -9.06 -9.23 -12.82
C ALA A 18 -9.88 -10.48 -13.19
N GLU A 19 -10.19 -10.68 -14.48
CA GLU A 19 -10.94 -11.86 -14.93
C GLU A 19 -10.13 -13.14 -14.74
N ALA A 20 -8.83 -13.12 -15.01
CA ALA A 20 -7.94 -14.27 -14.80
C ALA A 20 -7.93 -14.72 -13.33
N TYR A 21 -7.82 -13.79 -12.38
CA TYR A 21 -7.88 -14.12 -10.95
C TYR A 21 -9.24 -14.65 -10.54
N LYS A 22 -10.35 -14.03 -10.98
CA LYS A 22 -11.69 -14.55 -10.70
C LYS A 22 -11.93 -15.95 -11.27
N ILE A 23 -11.32 -16.30 -12.41
CA ILE A 23 -11.36 -17.67 -12.95
C ILE A 23 -10.59 -18.63 -12.04
N GLN A 24 -9.39 -18.25 -11.59
CA GLN A 24 -8.59 -19.05 -10.66
C GLN A 24 -9.35 -19.27 -9.33
N ILE A 25 -10.02 -18.24 -8.83
CA ILE A 25 -10.82 -18.32 -7.60
C ILE A 25 -12.03 -19.22 -7.81
N ARG A 26 -12.77 -19.10 -8.92
CA ARG A 26 -13.96 -19.93 -9.19
C ARG A 26 -13.64 -21.40 -9.48
N ASN A 27 -12.46 -21.72 -10.00
CA ASN A 27 -12.03 -23.10 -10.29
C ASN A 27 -11.49 -23.84 -9.04
N GLU A 28 -12.15 -23.67 -7.89
CA GLU A 28 -11.72 -24.19 -6.57
C GLU A 28 -11.41 -25.69 -6.58
N LYS A 29 -12.14 -26.50 -7.37
CA LYS A 29 -11.93 -27.96 -7.45
C LYS A 29 -10.58 -28.38 -8.04
N GLY A 30 -9.89 -27.48 -8.74
CA GLY A 30 -8.55 -27.70 -9.29
C GLY A 30 -7.43 -26.97 -8.55
N ASN A 31 -7.76 -26.17 -7.52
CA ASN A 31 -6.82 -25.28 -6.84
C ASN A 31 -6.71 -25.61 -5.34
N THR A 32 -5.52 -25.43 -4.78
CA THR A 32 -5.29 -25.56 -3.33
C THR A 32 -5.82 -24.32 -2.59
N PRO A 33 -6.18 -24.40 -1.30
CA PRO A 33 -6.55 -23.22 -0.51
C PRO A 33 -5.52 -22.09 -0.58
N ALA A 34 -4.23 -22.42 -0.53
CA ALA A 34 -3.14 -21.46 -0.72
C ALA A 34 -3.15 -20.80 -2.10
N GLY A 35 -3.45 -21.55 -3.17
CA GLY A 35 -3.56 -21.01 -4.53
C GLY A 35 -4.78 -20.10 -4.73
N VAL A 36 -5.87 -20.33 -4.00
CA VAL A 36 -7.05 -19.47 -4.00
C VAL A 36 -6.79 -18.20 -3.16
N ALA A 37 -6.19 -18.34 -1.98
CA ALA A 37 -5.82 -17.20 -1.14
C ALA A 37 -4.83 -16.26 -1.85
N LEU A 38 -3.84 -16.81 -2.56
CA LEU A 38 -2.94 -16.02 -3.39
C LEU A 38 -3.71 -15.23 -4.47
N ALA A 39 -4.63 -15.87 -5.19
CA ALA A 39 -5.41 -15.18 -6.22
C ALA A 39 -6.33 -14.08 -5.63
N LEU A 40 -6.84 -14.26 -4.41
CA LEU A 40 -7.60 -13.23 -3.70
C LEU A 40 -6.69 -12.05 -3.28
N ASN A 41 -5.49 -12.32 -2.74
CA ASN A 41 -4.52 -11.27 -2.42
C ASN A 41 -4.12 -10.48 -3.68
N GLU A 42 -3.91 -11.16 -4.80
CA GLU A 42 -3.57 -10.50 -6.06
C GLU A 42 -4.75 -9.69 -6.62
N LEU A 43 -5.99 -10.17 -6.46
CA LEU A 43 -7.19 -9.42 -6.84
C LEU A 43 -7.35 -8.16 -5.96
N GLY A 44 -7.13 -8.28 -4.65
CA GLY A 44 -7.12 -7.14 -3.72
C GLY A 44 -5.96 -6.17 -3.97
N PHE A 45 -4.86 -6.61 -4.56
CA PHE A 45 -3.81 -5.71 -5.00
C PHE A 45 -4.23 -4.91 -6.25
N ILE A 46 -5.00 -5.51 -7.16
CA ILE A 46 -5.55 -4.79 -8.32
C ILE A 46 -6.53 -3.71 -7.86
N THR A 47 -7.42 -4.00 -6.90
CA THR A 47 -8.37 -3.01 -6.37
C THR A 47 -7.65 -1.78 -5.82
N ASP A 48 -6.54 -1.96 -5.08
CA ASP A 48 -5.70 -0.86 -4.59
C ASP A 48 -5.12 0.01 -5.72
N LEU A 49 -4.70 -0.62 -6.82
CA LEU A 49 -4.12 0.09 -7.98
C LEU A 49 -5.15 0.92 -8.75
N VAL A 50 -6.42 0.55 -8.68
CA VAL A 50 -7.50 1.26 -9.39
C VAL A 50 -8.53 1.84 -8.43
N GLU A 51 -8.16 2.10 -7.18
CA GLU A 51 -9.10 2.57 -6.15
C GLU A 51 -9.81 3.88 -6.55
N ASP A 52 -9.14 4.71 -7.35
CA ASP A 52 -9.65 5.99 -7.86
C ASP A 52 -10.51 5.85 -9.13
N ASN A 53 -10.75 4.63 -9.62
CA ASN A 53 -11.56 4.36 -10.80
C ASN A 53 -12.75 3.42 -10.49
N PRO A 54 -13.85 3.96 -9.93
CA PRO A 54 -15.04 3.20 -9.58
C PRO A 54 -15.65 2.41 -10.74
N GLU A 55 -15.57 2.94 -11.97
CA GLU A 55 -16.10 2.25 -13.15
C GLU A 55 -15.35 0.94 -13.44
N ILE A 56 -14.02 0.95 -13.27
CA ILE A 56 -13.20 -0.27 -13.42
C ILE A 56 -13.51 -1.26 -12.29
N LEU A 57 -13.57 -0.79 -11.05
CA LEU A 57 -13.87 -1.62 -9.88
C LEU A 57 -15.23 -2.30 -10.02
N GLU A 58 -16.26 -1.54 -10.38
CA GLU A 58 -17.61 -2.06 -10.59
C GLU A 58 -17.64 -3.04 -11.75
N LYS A 59 -17.08 -2.67 -12.91
CA LYS A 59 -17.14 -3.49 -14.12
C LYS A 59 -16.38 -4.81 -14.01
N TYR A 60 -15.23 -4.84 -13.32
CA TYR A 60 -14.32 -5.98 -13.37
C TYR A 60 -14.20 -6.75 -12.06
N ILE A 61 -14.53 -6.17 -10.91
CA ILE A 61 -14.27 -6.79 -9.60
C ILE A 61 -15.58 -7.01 -8.83
N TYR A 62 -16.35 -5.95 -8.62
CA TYR A 62 -17.55 -5.96 -7.79
C TYR A 62 -18.86 -6.24 -8.55
N ASN A 63 -18.78 -6.65 -9.83
CA ASN A 63 -19.97 -6.97 -10.65
C ASN A 63 -20.63 -8.31 -10.34
N THR A 64 -19.97 -9.19 -9.58
CA THR A 64 -20.47 -10.55 -9.33
C THR A 64 -20.22 -11.02 -7.89
N PRO A 65 -21.08 -11.88 -7.32
CA PRO A 65 -20.82 -12.51 -6.02
C PRO A 65 -19.53 -13.33 -6.01
N PRO A 66 -18.84 -13.44 -4.85
CA PRO A 66 -19.18 -12.83 -3.56
C PRO A 66 -18.81 -11.34 -3.45
N TYR A 67 -18.01 -10.80 -4.37
CA TYR A 67 -17.47 -9.44 -4.27
C TYR A 67 -18.55 -8.36 -4.26
N SER A 68 -19.58 -8.50 -5.10
CA SER A 68 -20.73 -7.59 -5.09
C SER A 68 -21.41 -7.50 -3.72
N ASP A 69 -21.39 -8.59 -2.93
CA ASP A 69 -21.98 -8.61 -1.59
C ASP A 69 -21.11 -7.89 -0.56
N TYR A 70 -19.79 -7.92 -0.71
CA TYR A 70 -18.87 -7.11 0.10
C TYR A 70 -19.12 -5.62 -0.11
N LEU A 71 -19.24 -5.19 -1.37
CA LEU A 71 -19.53 -3.80 -1.70
C LEU A 71 -20.88 -3.35 -1.13
N LYS A 72 -21.90 -4.22 -1.23
CA LYS A 72 -23.23 -3.95 -0.64
C LYS A 72 -23.16 -3.81 0.88
N LYS A 73 -22.46 -4.71 1.58
CA LYS A 73 -22.28 -4.64 3.05
C LYS A 73 -21.49 -3.41 3.47
N ALA A 74 -20.55 -2.97 2.63
CA ALA A 74 -19.78 -1.76 2.80
C ALA A 74 -20.53 -0.47 2.39
N ASN A 75 -21.83 -0.56 2.06
CA ASN A 75 -22.64 0.57 1.58
C ASN A 75 -22.01 1.32 0.39
N GLY A 76 -21.42 0.58 -0.56
CA GLY A 76 -20.76 1.17 -1.72
C GLY A 76 -19.34 1.68 -1.47
N ASN A 77 -18.80 1.52 -0.25
CA ASN A 77 -17.42 1.90 0.04
C ASN A 77 -16.47 0.80 -0.45
N TYR A 78 -15.81 1.05 -1.58
CA TYR A 78 -14.83 0.13 -2.18
C TYR A 78 -13.69 -0.23 -1.25
N PHE A 79 -13.13 0.74 -0.52
CA PHE A 79 -12.03 0.51 0.42
C PHE A 79 -12.44 -0.48 1.53
N MET A 80 -13.64 -0.30 2.10
CA MET A 80 -14.16 -1.22 3.13
C MET A 80 -14.50 -2.60 2.55
N ALA A 81 -14.99 -2.66 1.31
CA ALA A 81 -15.27 -3.92 0.63
C ALA A 81 -13.99 -4.71 0.32
N ASP A 82 -12.91 -4.00 0.00
CA ASP A 82 -11.62 -4.57 -0.34
C ASP A 82 -10.91 -5.21 0.86
N ILE A 83 -11.06 -4.63 2.06
CA ILE A 83 -10.59 -5.26 3.32
C ILE A 83 -11.15 -6.68 3.46
N GLU A 84 -12.40 -6.91 3.07
CA GLU A 84 -13.05 -8.22 3.17
C GLU A 84 -12.47 -9.25 2.17
N ILE A 85 -11.92 -8.81 1.03
CA ILE A 85 -11.20 -9.68 0.08
C ILE A 85 -9.96 -10.25 0.75
N PHE A 86 -9.17 -9.41 1.42
CA PHE A 86 -7.96 -9.85 2.12
C PHE A 86 -8.27 -10.69 3.36
N LYS A 87 -9.33 -10.37 4.11
CA LYS A 87 -9.80 -11.23 5.22
C LYS A 87 -10.26 -12.60 4.73
N GLN A 88 -10.91 -12.66 3.57
CA GLN A 88 -11.29 -13.94 2.97
C GLN A 88 -10.04 -14.73 2.56
N ALA A 89 -9.04 -14.09 1.96
CA ALA A 89 -7.76 -14.72 1.63
C ALA A 89 -7.10 -15.30 2.88
N ASP A 90 -7.01 -14.50 3.95
CA ASP A 90 -6.42 -14.89 5.23
C ASP A 90 -7.16 -16.07 5.89
N ALA A 91 -8.50 -16.06 5.85
CA ALA A 91 -9.31 -17.13 6.41
C ALA A 91 -9.16 -18.46 5.65
N LEU A 92 -8.92 -18.40 4.33
CA LEU A 92 -8.68 -19.59 3.50
C LEU A 92 -7.28 -20.16 3.71
N TYR A 93 -6.27 -19.30 3.73
CA TYR A 93 -4.88 -19.66 3.98
C TYR A 93 -4.10 -18.41 4.40
N PRO A 94 -3.69 -18.28 5.68
CA PRO A 94 -2.96 -17.12 6.15
C PRO A 94 -1.62 -16.96 5.42
N THR A 95 -1.36 -15.76 4.93
CA THR A 95 -0.12 -15.39 4.23
C THR A 95 0.47 -14.13 4.84
N ALA A 96 1.78 -13.91 4.72
CA ALA A 96 2.35 -12.64 5.14
C ALA A 96 1.73 -11.45 4.38
N TRP A 97 1.38 -11.67 3.11
CA TRP A 97 0.70 -10.68 2.26
C TRP A 97 -0.63 -10.27 2.87
N SER A 98 -1.56 -11.21 3.07
CA SER A 98 -2.90 -10.92 3.63
C SER A 98 -2.80 -10.20 4.96
N LYS A 99 -1.87 -10.63 5.83
CA LYS A 99 -1.62 -9.98 7.12
C LYS A 99 -1.17 -8.53 7.00
N TYR A 100 -0.22 -8.23 6.13
CA TYR A 100 0.27 -6.86 5.97
C TYR A 100 -0.73 -5.94 5.28
N GLU A 101 -1.51 -6.45 4.31
CA GLU A 101 -2.56 -5.67 3.65
C GLU A 101 -3.70 -5.32 4.60
N ILE A 102 -4.17 -6.29 5.40
CA ILE A 102 -5.17 -6.06 6.45
C ILE A 102 -4.63 -4.99 7.41
N ALA A 103 -3.42 -5.17 7.94
CA ALA A 103 -2.80 -4.23 8.86
C ALA A 103 -2.63 -2.82 8.26
N TYR A 104 -2.26 -2.72 6.98
CA TYR A 104 -2.12 -1.45 6.28
C TYR A 104 -3.45 -0.72 6.10
N LYS A 105 -4.50 -1.43 5.66
CA LYS A 105 -5.82 -0.82 5.49
C LYS A 105 -6.44 -0.42 6.83
N GLU A 106 -6.30 -1.25 7.85
CA GLU A 106 -6.66 -0.90 9.22
C GLU A 106 -5.87 0.31 9.72
N ALA A 107 -4.58 0.42 9.40
CA ALA A 107 -3.78 1.60 9.72
C ALA A 107 -4.22 2.86 8.97
N ARG A 108 -4.73 2.76 7.73
CA ARG A 108 -5.37 3.90 7.04
C ARG A 108 -6.64 4.35 7.76
N LEU A 109 -7.46 3.42 8.25
CA LEU A 109 -8.63 3.74 9.09
C LEU A 109 -8.21 4.41 10.39
N LEU A 110 -7.19 3.87 11.06
CA LEU A 110 -6.65 4.43 12.29
C LEU A 110 -6.09 5.85 12.06
N TYR A 111 -5.37 6.05 10.95
CA TYR A 111 -4.84 7.36 10.57
C TYR A 111 -5.97 8.36 10.32
N ALA A 112 -7.03 7.97 9.60
CA ALA A 112 -8.19 8.82 9.40
C ALA A 112 -8.84 9.18 10.73
N ALA A 113 -9.06 8.21 11.63
CA ALA A 113 -9.64 8.43 12.96
C ALA A 113 -8.79 9.36 13.85
N LEU A 114 -7.46 9.24 13.79
CA LEU A 114 -6.54 10.10 14.54
C LEU A 114 -6.56 11.57 14.08
N ASN A 115 -6.93 11.81 12.82
CA ASN A 115 -6.94 13.15 12.23
C ASN A 115 -8.36 13.73 12.07
N ASP A 116 -9.42 12.93 12.28
CA ASP A 116 -10.80 13.39 12.25
C ASP A 116 -11.18 14.10 13.56
N THR A 117 -11.09 15.42 13.54
CA THR A 117 -11.51 16.28 14.66
C THR A 117 -13.02 16.39 14.82
N SER A 118 -13.80 15.93 13.83
CA SER A 118 -15.26 16.04 13.81
C SER A 118 -15.97 14.83 14.40
N ASN A 119 -15.33 13.65 14.39
CA ASN A 119 -15.89 12.42 14.97
C ASN A 119 -14.83 11.51 15.64
N PRO A 120 -14.20 11.96 16.74
CA PRO A 120 -13.04 11.31 17.36
C PRO A 120 -13.31 9.95 18.04
N GLY A 121 -14.54 9.41 17.93
CA GLY A 121 -14.96 8.16 18.59
C GLY A 121 -15.58 7.12 17.65
N SER A 122 -15.45 7.29 16.33
CA SER A 122 -16.06 6.38 15.35
C SER A 122 -15.44 4.97 15.34
N VAL A 123 -14.25 4.80 15.93
CA VAL A 123 -13.54 3.53 16.04
C VAL A 123 -12.85 3.43 17.41
N ASN A 124 -12.82 2.25 18.03
CA ASN A 124 -11.96 2.02 19.18
C ASN A 124 -10.49 1.93 18.71
N MET A 125 -9.78 3.06 18.80
CA MET A 125 -8.41 3.20 18.31
C MET A 125 -7.42 2.25 18.99
N GLN A 126 -7.64 1.90 20.26
CA GLN A 126 -6.75 1.02 21.03
C GLN A 126 -6.88 -0.43 20.58
N ASP A 127 -8.10 -0.91 20.40
CA ASP A 127 -8.36 -2.26 19.86
C ASP A 127 -7.81 -2.35 18.43
N LEU A 128 -8.11 -1.35 17.58
CA LEU A 128 -7.64 -1.34 16.20
C LEU A 128 -6.10 -1.31 16.12
N ALA A 129 -5.43 -0.48 16.92
CA ALA A 129 -3.97 -0.44 16.95
C ALA A 129 -3.36 -1.77 17.45
N THR A 130 -4.04 -2.46 18.37
CA THR A 130 -3.63 -3.77 18.87
C THR A 130 -3.76 -4.84 17.80
N ASP A 131 -4.89 -4.86 17.10
CA ASP A 131 -5.14 -5.77 15.97
C ASP A 131 -4.15 -5.56 14.83
N ILE A 132 -3.80 -4.30 14.52
CA ILE A 132 -2.77 -3.96 13.53
C ILE A 132 -1.41 -4.57 13.91
N GLN A 133 -0.92 -4.35 15.14
CA GLN A 133 0.37 -4.91 15.56
C GLN A 133 0.33 -6.44 15.63
N ALA A 134 -0.81 -7.03 16.01
CA ALA A 134 -0.99 -8.48 16.01
C ALA A 134 -0.93 -9.07 14.59
N ASN A 135 -1.56 -8.42 13.60
CA ASN A 135 -1.49 -8.82 12.20
C ASN A 135 -0.06 -8.70 11.67
N VAL A 136 0.66 -7.61 11.95
CA VAL A 136 2.07 -7.48 11.54
C VAL A 136 2.93 -8.60 12.15
N LEU A 137 2.79 -8.87 13.45
CA LEU A 137 3.53 -9.96 14.11
C LEU A 137 3.20 -11.33 13.52
N ALA A 138 1.94 -11.58 13.14
CA ALA A 138 1.56 -12.81 12.46
C ALA A 138 2.19 -12.90 11.07
N GLY A 139 2.19 -11.80 10.30
CA GLY A 139 2.85 -11.72 9.00
C GLY A 139 4.35 -11.96 9.08
N ASP A 140 5.03 -11.41 10.08
CA ASP A 140 6.47 -11.60 10.32
C ASP A 140 6.85 -13.07 10.60
N LYS A 141 5.94 -13.85 11.21
CA LYS A 141 6.16 -15.28 11.42
C LYS A 141 5.98 -16.08 10.12
N LEU A 142 5.04 -15.66 9.28
CA LEU A 142 4.73 -16.32 8.01
C LEU A 142 5.79 -16.04 6.96
N ILE A 143 6.26 -14.79 6.83
CA ILE A 143 7.21 -14.37 5.79
C ILE A 143 8.51 -15.18 5.82
N ALA A 144 8.95 -15.59 7.01
CA ALA A 144 10.15 -16.39 7.22
C ALA A 144 9.98 -17.86 6.79
N THR A 145 8.74 -18.31 6.57
CA THR A 145 8.41 -19.74 6.44
C THR A 145 7.51 -20.06 5.24
N GLU A 146 7.08 -19.07 4.45
CA GLU A 146 6.08 -19.23 3.40
C GLU A 146 6.69 -19.47 2.00
N PRO A 147 6.68 -20.72 1.46
CA PRO A 147 7.35 -21.03 0.19
C PRO A 147 6.59 -20.49 -1.03
N VAL A 148 5.26 -20.41 -0.93
CA VAL A 148 4.40 -19.89 -2.00
C VAL A 148 4.73 -18.43 -2.25
N LEU A 149 4.77 -17.63 -1.19
CA LEU A 149 5.15 -16.22 -1.23
C LEU A 149 6.58 -16.04 -1.74
N ALA A 150 7.52 -16.86 -1.27
CA ALA A 150 8.90 -16.84 -1.76
C ALA A 150 8.97 -17.05 -3.28
N SER A 151 8.16 -17.93 -3.86
CA SER A 151 8.17 -18.18 -5.31
C SER A 151 7.59 -17.03 -6.13
N VAL A 152 6.53 -16.37 -5.63
CA VAL A 152 5.91 -15.21 -6.30
C VAL A 152 6.86 -14.02 -6.24
N LEU A 153 7.39 -13.75 -5.06
CA LEU A 153 8.19 -12.56 -4.82
C LEU A 153 9.64 -12.68 -5.34
N SER A 154 10.14 -13.92 -5.53
CA SER A 154 11.38 -14.14 -6.28
C SER A 154 11.28 -13.68 -7.74
N ASN A 155 10.08 -13.70 -8.32
CA ASN A 155 9.83 -13.28 -9.69
C ASN A 155 9.33 -11.82 -9.80
N ALA A 156 8.99 -11.18 -8.68
CA ALA A 156 8.52 -9.80 -8.61
C ALA A 156 9.07 -9.09 -7.36
N PRO A 157 10.40 -8.86 -7.28
CA PRO A 157 11.05 -8.36 -6.07
C PRO A 157 10.54 -6.97 -5.63
N ALA A 158 10.07 -6.13 -6.53
CA ALA A 158 9.50 -4.83 -6.17
C ALA A 158 8.22 -4.94 -5.30
N MET A 159 7.51 -6.07 -5.36
CA MET A 159 6.36 -6.33 -4.49
C MET A 159 6.78 -6.53 -3.03
N TRP A 160 8.00 -7.03 -2.76
CA TRP A 160 8.53 -7.05 -1.39
C TRP A 160 8.61 -5.65 -0.81
N SER A 161 9.06 -4.68 -1.60
CA SER A 161 9.15 -3.29 -1.15
C SER A 161 7.79 -2.76 -0.73
N GLN A 162 6.76 -2.97 -1.55
CA GLN A 162 5.41 -2.51 -1.24
C GLN A 162 4.85 -3.14 0.04
N LEU A 163 5.02 -4.46 0.20
CA LEU A 163 4.58 -5.18 1.41
C LEU A 163 5.32 -4.69 2.66
N TYR A 164 6.63 -4.45 2.57
CA TYR A 164 7.39 -3.90 3.69
C TYR A 164 7.02 -2.44 4.00
N VAL A 165 6.67 -1.64 3.00
CA VAL A 165 6.09 -0.29 3.21
C VAL A 165 4.76 -0.38 3.95
N PHE A 166 3.87 -1.27 3.54
CA PHE A 166 2.58 -1.50 4.20
C PHE A 166 2.75 -1.94 5.65
N ARG A 167 3.66 -2.89 5.89
CA ARG A 167 4.08 -3.30 7.24
C ARG A 167 4.61 -2.11 8.06
N ALA A 168 5.51 -1.31 7.51
CA ALA A 168 6.12 -0.18 8.22
C ALA A 168 5.10 0.93 8.53
N PHE A 169 4.23 1.24 7.57
CA PHE A 169 3.12 2.17 7.74
C PHE A 169 2.19 1.73 8.87
N ALA A 170 1.84 0.44 8.89
CA ALA A 170 1.02 -0.15 9.93
C ALA A 170 1.65 -0.05 11.33
N LEU A 171 2.95 -0.35 11.44
CA LEU A 171 3.70 -0.22 12.70
C LEU A 171 3.81 1.23 13.17
N ASP A 172 4.12 2.18 12.28
CA ASP A 172 4.19 3.61 12.63
C ASP A 172 2.85 4.09 13.22
N HIS A 173 1.76 3.88 12.48
CA HIS A 173 0.46 4.43 12.85
C HIS A 173 -0.15 3.77 14.09
N SER A 174 -0.02 2.46 14.23
CA SER A 174 -0.43 1.78 15.48
C SER A 174 0.43 2.21 16.68
N ASN A 175 1.73 2.46 16.48
CA ASN A 175 2.62 2.89 17.55
C ASN A 175 2.35 4.32 18.03
N ARG A 176 1.76 5.19 17.20
CA ARG A 176 1.28 6.52 17.66
C ARG A 176 0.22 6.41 18.77
N VAL A 177 -0.53 5.30 18.79
CA VAL A 177 -1.54 4.99 19.81
C VAL A 177 -0.96 4.18 20.96
N LEU A 178 -0.29 3.06 20.65
CA LEU A 178 0.14 2.08 21.66
C LEU A 178 1.47 2.43 22.33
N LYS A 179 2.37 3.14 21.63
CA LYS A 179 3.72 3.52 22.12
C LYS A 179 4.53 2.33 22.64
N THR A 180 4.39 1.18 22.00
CA THR A 180 5.05 -0.09 22.34
C THR A 180 6.38 -0.29 21.63
N LEU A 181 6.67 0.49 20.57
CA LEU A 181 7.87 0.40 19.74
C LEU A 181 8.71 1.67 19.84
N SER A 182 10.03 1.53 19.73
CA SER A 182 10.95 2.67 19.64
C SER A 182 10.93 3.30 18.25
N ASP A 183 11.33 4.57 18.15
CA ASP A 183 11.51 5.25 16.86
C ASP A 183 12.52 4.54 15.96
N ALA A 184 13.55 3.94 16.54
CA ALA A 184 14.53 3.12 15.82
C ALA A 184 13.87 1.89 15.18
N HIS A 185 12.98 1.20 15.90
CA HIS A 185 12.26 0.05 15.36
C HIS A 185 11.33 0.43 14.21
N VAL A 186 10.68 1.60 14.27
CA VAL A 186 9.85 2.12 13.18
C VAL A 186 10.73 2.48 11.97
N ASN A 187 11.90 3.09 12.19
CA ASN A 187 12.86 3.40 11.13
C ASN A 187 13.37 2.13 10.43
N GLU A 188 13.80 1.13 11.20
CA GLU A 188 14.23 -0.18 10.68
C GLU A 188 13.14 -0.83 9.82
N ALA A 189 11.87 -0.72 10.20
CA ALA A 189 10.76 -1.27 9.43
C ALA A 189 10.64 -0.64 8.03
N TYR A 190 10.83 0.67 7.89
CA TYR A 190 10.84 1.34 6.58
C TYR A 190 12.12 1.04 5.79
N GLU A 191 13.26 0.97 6.46
CA GLU A 191 14.55 0.66 5.83
C GLU A 191 14.55 -0.73 5.17
N LEU A 192 13.82 -1.71 5.72
CA LEU A 192 13.64 -3.03 5.10
C LEU A 192 13.00 -2.97 3.71
N ALA A 193 12.24 -1.93 3.38
CA ALA A 193 11.60 -1.82 2.07
C ALA A 193 12.55 -1.35 0.96
N LEU A 194 13.63 -0.62 1.30
CA LEU A 194 14.49 0.07 0.33
C LEU A 194 15.36 -0.87 -0.54
N PRO A 195 15.97 -1.95 -0.02
CA PRO A 195 16.85 -2.82 -0.81
C PRO A 195 16.16 -3.49 -2.01
N PHE A 196 14.84 -3.65 -1.96
CA PHE A 196 14.04 -4.31 -2.99
C PHE A 196 13.74 -3.43 -4.20
N VAL A 197 14.02 -2.13 -4.12
CA VAL A 197 13.65 -1.13 -5.13
C VAL A 197 14.85 -0.37 -5.69
N ASP A 198 16.04 -0.59 -5.15
CA ASP A 198 17.29 0.01 -5.64
C ASP A 198 17.92 -0.75 -6.82
N GLY A 199 17.24 -1.79 -7.32
CA GLY A 199 17.61 -2.61 -8.48
C GLY A 199 17.29 -1.97 -9.84
N ASP A 200 16.89 -2.76 -10.84
CA ASP A 200 16.62 -2.30 -12.22
C ASP A 200 15.53 -1.21 -12.29
N LEU A 201 15.96 0.06 -12.18
CA LEU A 201 15.13 1.25 -12.31
C LEU A 201 14.76 1.54 -13.78
N GLY A 202 15.11 0.67 -14.74
CA GLY A 202 14.54 0.71 -16.10
C GLY A 202 13.08 0.26 -16.15
N ASN A 203 12.61 -0.46 -15.12
CA ASN A 203 11.25 -0.95 -14.99
C ASN A 203 10.35 0.05 -14.24
N VAL A 204 9.22 0.44 -14.87
CA VAL A 204 8.22 1.38 -14.33
C VAL A 204 7.65 0.95 -12.97
N GLN A 205 7.42 -0.34 -12.75
CA GLN A 205 6.91 -0.85 -11.48
C GLN A 205 7.95 -0.69 -10.37
N ASN A 206 9.22 -1.00 -10.65
CA ASN A 206 10.30 -0.80 -9.68
C ASN A 206 10.44 0.68 -9.30
N GLN A 207 10.35 1.59 -10.28
CA GLN A 207 10.35 3.04 -10.03
C GLN A 207 9.17 3.47 -9.14
N THR A 208 7.98 2.91 -9.38
CA THR A 208 6.76 3.19 -8.62
C THR A 208 6.93 2.77 -7.15
N MET A 209 7.44 1.56 -6.92
CA MET A 209 7.66 1.03 -5.57
C MET A 209 8.80 1.77 -4.86
N ALA A 210 9.86 2.15 -5.60
CA ALA A 210 10.94 3.00 -5.09
C ALA A 210 10.43 4.35 -4.59
N ALA A 211 9.54 4.98 -5.37
CA ALA A 211 8.92 6.25 -5.04
C ALA A 211 8.02 6.13 -3.79
N ASN A 212 7.18 5.09 -3.71
CA ASN A 212 6.34 4.83 -2.54
C ASN A 212 7.19 4.64 -1.28
N ALA A 213 8.20 3.77 -1.31
CA ALA A 213 9.02 3.48 -0.13
C ALA A 213 9.72 4.72 0.42
N ARG A 214 10.30 5.53 -0.47
CA ARG A 214 10.97 6.78 -0.09
C ARG A 214 10.01 7.84 0.41
N PHE A 215 8.87 8.00 -0.24
CA PHE A 215 7.84 8.96 0.18
C PHE A 215 7.29 8.61 1.57
N PHE A 216 6.80 7.38 1.77
CA PHE A 216 6.19 7.00 3.05
C PHE A 216 7.20 7.00 4.20
N TYR A 217 8.46 6.67 3.93
CA TYR A 217 9.49 6.79 4.94
C TYR A 217 9.78 8.26 5.30
N ALA A 218 9.93 9.13 4.30
CA ALA A 218 10.11 10.56 4.54
C ALA A 218 8.91 11.19 5.29
N ALA A 219 7.69 10.77 4.95
CA ALA A 219 6.45 11.15 5.61
C ALA A 219 6.43 10.74 7.10
N SER A 220 6.84 9.51 7.41
CA SER A 220 7.01 9.05 8.79
C SER A 220 8.03 9.90 9.57
N LEU A 221 9.19 10.17 8.95
CA LEU A 221 10.26 10.96 9.56
C LEU A 221 9.82 12.40 9.87
N ILE A 222 9.15 13.08 8.92
CA ILE A 222 8.70 14.46 9.14
C ILE A 222 7.60 14.53 10.20
N ALA A 223 6.77 13.50 10.31
CA ALA A 223 5.71 13.41 11.32
C ALA A 223 6.25 13.18 12.74
N ARG A 224 7.23 12.28 12.91
CA ARG A 224 7.78 11.92 14.23
C ARG A 224 8.93 12.80 14.68
N GLU A 225 9.85 13.12 13.77
CA GLU A 225 11.14 13.75 14.10
C GLU A 225 11.23 15.21 13.61
N GLY A 226 10.36 15.64 12.70
CA GLY A 226 10.34 17.02 12.21
C GLY A 226 11.63 17.40 11.47
N GLU A 227 12.08 18.65 11.67
CA GLU A 227 13.33 19.18 11.07
C GLU A 227 14.59 18.42 11.49
N THR A 228 14.57 17.69 12.62
CA THR A 228 15.75 16.93 13.08
C THR A 228 16.13 15.80 12.12
N ALA A 229 15.16 15.27 11.37
CA ALA A 229 15.39 14.26 10.34
C ALA A 229 15.68 14.85 8.94
N LYS A 230 15.84 16.17 8.80
CA LYS A 230 15.97 16.87 7.50
C LYS A 230 16.98 16.24 6.55
N ALA A 231 18.19 15.90 7.04
CA ALA A 231 19.22 15.30 6.19
C ALA A 231 18.79 13.94 5.61
N ARG A 232 18.12 13.10 6.42
CA ARG A 232 17.58 11.80 5.99
C ARG A 232 16.42 11.99 5.01
N ILE A 233 15.51 12.92 5.31
CA ILE A 233 14.37 13.27 4.43
C ILE A 233 14.87 13.73 3.07
N VAL A 234 15.81 14.68 3.02
CA VAL A 234 16.37 15.18 1.75
C VAL A 234 17.08 14.07 0.98
N SER A 235 17.82 13.19 1.67
CA SER A 235 18.45 12.02 1.04
C SER A 235 17.43 11.10 0.37
N LEU A 236 16.36 10.71 1.08
CA LEU A 236 15.29 9.88 0.55
C LEU A 236 14.59 10.53 -0.66
N LEU A 237 14.32 11.83 -0.56
CA LEU A 237 13.56 12.58 -1.57
C LEU A 237 14.40 13.01 -2.77
N SER A 238 15.73 12.93 -2.71
CA SER A 238 16.61 13.22 -3.85
C SER A 238 16.30 12.37 -5.09
N PHE A 239 15.72 11.18 -4.88
CA PHE A 239 15.23 10.28 -5.93
C PHE A 239 14.31 10.99 -6.94
N PHE A 240 13.41 11.86 -6.46
CA PHE A 240 12.46 12.57 -7.31
C PHE A 240 13.10 13.63 -8.21
N GLY A 241 14.34 14.02 -7.92
CA GLY A 241 15.12 14.98 -8.71
C GLY A 241 15.95 14.35 -9.82
N ASN A 242 16.01 13.03 -9.92
CA ASN A 242 16.92 12.32 -10.83
C ASN A 242 16.19 11.76 -12.06
N PRO A 243 16.31 12.38 -13.25
CA PRO A 243 15.57 11.96 -14.45
C PRO A 243 15.91 10.55 -14.95
N SER A 244 17.10 10.03 -14.61
CA SER A 244 17.48 8.66 -14.98
C SER A 244 16.82 7.58 -14.12
N GLN A 245 16.29 7.97 -12.96
CA GLN A 245 15.61 7.09 -12.00
C GLN A 245 14.08 7.22 -12.05
N THR A 246 13.58 8.26 -12.71
CA THR A 246 12.17 8.71 -12.65
C THR A 246 11.49 8.72 -14.00
N GLY A 247 11.86 7.80 -14.91
CA GLY A 247 11.38 7.74 -16.29
C GLY A 247 9.89 8.10 -16.45
N LYS A 248 9.55 8.77 -17.57
CA LYS A 248 8.33 9.61 -17.76
C LYS A 248 6.94 9.02 -17.37
N GLY A 249 6.81 7.75 -17.01
CA GLY A 249 5.53 7.13 -16.63
C GLY A 249 5.50 6.41 -15.26
N GLY A 250 6.63 6.17 -14.60
CA GLY A 250 6.64 5.42 -13.33
C GLY A 250 6.14 6.22 -12.15
N LEU A 251 6.55 7.49 -12.06
CA LEU A 251 6.18 8.31 -10.92
C LEU A 251 4.70 8.70 -10.87
N SER A 252 4.02 8.82 -12.00
CA SER A 252 2.58 9.14 -12.05
C SER A 252 1.70 8.01 -11.51
N SER A 253 2.25 6.80 -11.36
CA SER A 253 1.55 5.62 -10.86
C SER A 253 1.82 5.35 -9.38
N ALA A 254 2.62 6.19 -8.71
CA ALA A 254 2.91 6.02 -7.28
C ALA A 254 1.68 6.36 -6.44
N ASN A 255 1.42 5.54 -5.41
CA ASN A 255 0.19 5.59 -4.61
C ASN A 255 -0.01 6.92 -3.91
N PHE A 256 1.07 7.65 -3.61
CA PHE A 256 0.96 8.95 -2.96
C PHE A 256 0.56 10.09 -3.91
N ILE A 257 0.65 9.90 -5.23
CA ILE A 257 0.34 10.95 -6.22
C ILE A 257 -1.10 11.38 -6.18
N LYS A 258 -2.04 10.47 -5.89
CA LYS A 258 -3.45 10.83 -5.72
C LYS A 258 -3.69 11.86 -4.62
N TYR A 259 -2.75 12.01 -3.68
CA TYR A 259 -2.82 13.00 -2.60
C TYR A 259 -2.15 14.34 -2.94
N VAL A 260 -1.48 14.43 -4.10
CA VAL A 260 -0.80 15.63 -4.59
C VAL A 260 -1.79 16.69 -5.07
N SER A 261 -2.90 16.28 -5.71
CA SER A 261 -3.87 17.18 -6.36
C SER A 261 -5.14 17.46 -5.53
N LEU A 262 -5.19 17.07 -4.26
CA LEU A 262 -6.37 17.29 -3.42
C LEU A 262 -6.33 18.68 -2.77
N ASP A 263 -7.36 19.49 -3.03
CA ASP A 263 -7.44 20.91 -2.68
C ASP A 263 -7.56 21.22 -1.17
N ASP A 264 -7.68 20.22 -0.29
CA ASP A 264 -7.83 20.46 1.16
C ASP A 264 -7.00 19.52 2.04
N PRO A 265 -5.89 20.00 2.65
CA PRO A 265 -5.09 19.24 3.61
C PRO A 265 -5.84 18.89 4.92
N ARG A 266 -7.05 19.42 5.14
CA ARG A 266 -7.95 19.02 6.24
C ARG A 266 -8.75 17.75 5.91
N ILE A 267 -8.85 17.38 4.63
CA ILE A 267 -9.59 16.20 4.15
C ILE A 267 -8.64 14.99 4.01
N ASN A 268 -7.36 15.23 3.71
CA ASN A 268 -6.36 14.16 3.64
C ASN A 268 -5.04 14.56 4.32
N PRO A 269 -4.66 13.92 5.44
CA PRO A 269 -3.48 14.34 6.19
C PRO A 269 -2.15 14.03 5.48
N LEU A 270 -2.13 13.15 4.46
CA LEU A 270 -0.96 12.93 3.59
C LEU A 270 -0.65 14.16 2.71
N THR A 271 -1.66 14.98 2.37
CA THR A 271 -1.46 16.24 1.63
C THR A 271 -0.66 17.24 2.48
N SER A 272 -0.92 17.31 3.79
CA SER A 272 -0.13 18.14 4.71
C SER A 272 1.33 17.67 4.79
N GLU A 273 1.55 16.36 4.83
CA GLU A 273 2.90 15.79 4.80
C GLU A 273 3.62 16.11 3.47
N ILE A 274 2.95 16.03 2.33
CA ILE A 274 3.49 16.44 1.02
C ILE A 274 3.97 17.90 1.04
N VAL A 275 3.16 18.83 1.56
CA VAL A 275 3.53 20.25 1.66
C VAL A 275 4.77 20.45 2.54
N ARG A 276 4.81 19.79 3.71
CA ARG A 276 5.95 19.86 4.64
C ARG A 276 7.22 19.29 4.02
N LEU A 277 7.13 18.16 3.32
CA LEU A 277 8.25 17.54 2.62
C LEU A 277 8.75 18.40 1.45
N ALA A 278 7.84 19.02 0.69
CA ALA A 278 8.19 19.93 -0.40
C ALA A 278 8.88 21.21 0.10
N ALA A 279 8.64 21.64 1.35
CA ALA A 279 9.40 22.73 1.96
C ALA A 279 10.87 22.34 2.25
N LEU A 280 11.16 21.05 2.40
CA LEU A 280 12.49 20.54 2.77
C LEU A 280 13.34 20.09 1.58
N SER A 281 12.73 19.54 0.53
CA SER A 281 13.44 19.06 -0.66
C SER A 281 12.99 19.82 -1.92
N PRO A 282 13.87 20.66 -2.50
CA PRO A 282 13.61 21.35 -3.77
C PRO A 282 13.29 20.41 -4.93
N GLU A 283 13.94 19.25 -4.97
CA GLU A 283 13.72 18.21 -5.97
C GLU A 283 12.30 17.65 -5.88
N PHE A 284 11.88 17.26 -4.69
CA PHE A 284 10.52 16.77 -4.44
C PHE A 284 9.48 17.86 -4.71
N LYS A 285 9.75 19.10 -4.29
CA LYS A 285 8.89 20.26 -4.59
C LYS A 285 8.63 20.40 -6.08
N LYS A 286 9.70 20.39 -6.89
CA LYS A 286 9.59 20.49 -8.34
C LYS A 286 8.75 19.34 -8.91
N PHE A 287 8.99 18.13 -8.44
CA PHE A 287 8.26 16.94 -8.87
C PHE A 287 6.76 17.05 -8.57
N VAL A 288 6.36 17.35 -7.33
CA VAL A 288 4.93 17.42 -6.97
C VAL A 288 4.21 18.59 -7.65
N LEU A 289 4.88 19.72 -7.89
CA LEU A 289 4.32 20.81 -8.70
C LEU A 289 4.07 20.39 -10.16
N GLN A 290 4.96 19.58 -10.74
CA GLN A 290 4.75 19.01 -12.09
C GLN A 290 3.61 18.00 -12.12
N ALA A 291 3.38 17.30 -11.01
CA ALA A 291 2.26 16.37 -10.83
C ALA A 291 0.93 17.07 -10.44
N GLY A 292 0.93 18.40 -10.30
CA GLY A 292 -0.29 19.20 -10.11
C GLY A 292 -0.58 19.65 -8.68
N ALA A 293 0.37 19.56 -7.75
CA ALA A 293 0.17 20.11 -6.40
C ALA A 293 0.03 21.63 -6.39
N GLN A 294 -0.84 22.12 -5.51
CA GLN A 294 -0.87 23.52 -5.07
C GLN A 294 -0.13 23.58 -3.72
N LEU A 295 1.06 24.19 -3.70
CA LEU A 295 1.95 24.28 -2.53
C LEU A 295 1.97 25.68 -1.91
#